data_AF-A0A838KJZ6-F1
#
_entry.id   AF-A0A838KJZ6-F1
#
_cell.length_a   1.000
_cell.length_b   1.000
_cell.length_c   1.000
_cell.angle_alpha   90.00
_cell.angle_beta   90.00
_cell.angle_gamma   90.00
#
_symmetry.space_group_name_H-M   'P 1'
#
loop_
_entity.id
_entity.type
_entity.pdbx_description
1 polymer ?
#
loop_
_entity_poly.entity_id
_entity_poly.type
_entity_poly.pdbx_seq_one_letter_code
_entity_poly.pdbx_strand_id
1 'polypeptide(L)'
;MASSAIDSVVSLCKRRGFVFPCGEIYGGTRSAWDYGPLGVELKENIKRQWWRTMVTSRDDVVGLDSSVILPTKTWEASGHLDTFTDPLTECQSCHKRFRADHLQEAVAAKKGIDNADDVALADVACPNCGTRGAWTEPRPFNGMLKT
;
A
#
# COMPACT_ATOMS: atom_id res chain seq x y z
N MET A 1 6.35 21.67 12.95
CA MET A 1 6.78 21.38 11.56
C MET A 1 5.89 22.16 10.62
N ALA A 2 6.42 22.73 9.53
CA ALA A 2 5.58 23.38 8.53
C ALA A 2 4.67 22.33 7.87
N SER A 3 3.37 22.62 7.79
CA SER A 3 2.40 21.75 7.13
C SER A 3 2.77 21.58 5.66
N SER A 4 2.95 20.35 5.20
CA SER A 4 3.14 20.09 3.77
C SER A 4 1.84 20.34 3.00
N ALA A 5 1.94 20.41 1.66
CA ALA A 5 0.76 20.44 0.80
C ALA A 5 -0.12 19.18 1.02
N ILE A 6 0.52 18.02 1.21
CA ILE A 6 -0.18 16.76 1.50
C ILE A 6 -0.92 16.84 2.83
N ASP A 7 -0.30 17.35 3.89
CA ASP A 7 -0.96 17.52 5.19
C ASP A 7 -2.18 18.44 5.09
N SER A 8 -2.08 19.47 4.25
CA SER A 8 -3.19 20.41 4.00
C SER A 8 -4.36 19.72 3.31
N VAL A 9 -4.09 18.87 2.31
CA VAL A 9 -5.11 18.06 1.60
C VAL A 9 -5.74 17.04 2.54
N VAL A 10 -4.94 16.29 3.30
CA VAL A 10 -5.44 15.31 4.29
C VAL A 10 -6.36 16.00 5.30
N SER A 11 -5.94 17.16 5.80
CA SER A 11 -6.71 17.97 6.74
C SER A 11 -8.04 18.45 6.13
N LEU A 12 -8.04 18.87 4.87
CA LEU A 12 -9.26 19.25 4.14
C LEU A 12 -10.21 18.05 3.97
N CYS A 13 -9.69 16.91 3.52
CA CYS A 13 -10.48 15.69 3.30
C CYS A 13 -11.21 15.27 4.57
N LYS A 14 -10.51 15.28 5.71
CA LYS A 14 -11.10 14.96 7.02
C LYS A 14 -12.15 15.99 7.43
N ARG A 15 -11.85 17.29 7.36
CA ARG A 15 -12.79 18.36 7.78
C ARG A 15 -14.04 18.46 6.91
N ARG A 16 -13.96 18.07 5.64
CA ARG A 16 -15.05 18.23 4.66
C ARG A 16 -15.82 16.93 4.40
N GLY A 17 -15.50 15.83 5.09
CA GLY A 17 -16.24 14.58 4.93
C GLY A 17 -15.95 13.86 3.62
N PHE A 18 -14.70 13.87 3.17
CA PHE A 18 -14.25 13.03 2.06
C PHE A 18 -13.81 11.65 2.54
N VAL A 19 -12.80 11.58 3.41
CA VAL A 19 -12.19 10.32 3.82
C VAL A 19 -11.77 10.39 5.29
N PHE A 20 -11.99 9.30 6.01
CA PHE A 20 -11.64 9.12 7.42
C PHE A 20 -10.81 7.84 7.62
N PRO A 21 -9.89 7.80 8.59
CA PRO A 21 -9.28 6.54 9.02
C PRO A 21 -10.34 5.54 9.49
N CYS A 22 -10.28 4.31 9.00
CA CYS A 22 -11.24 3.28 9.43
C CYS A 22 -11.07 2.99 10.92
N GLY A 23 -12.16 2.93 11.68
CA GLY A 23 -12.13 2.67 13.12
C GLY A 23 -11.40 3.75 13.93
N GLU A 24 -11.47 5.03 13.49
CA GLU A 24 -10.75 6.15 14.12
C GLU A 24 -10.93 6.21 15.65
N ILE A 25 -12.15 6.01 16.16
CA ILE A 25 -12.46 6.06 17.60
C ILE A 25 -11.82 4.91 18.42
N TYR A 26 -11.31 3.88 17.73
CA TYR A 26 -10.64 2.72 18.33
C TYR A 26 -9.12 2.71 18.06
N GLY A 27 -8.55 3.83 17.63
CA GLY A 27 -7.12 3.96 17.33
C GLY A 27 -6.75 3.75 15.87
N GLY A 28 -7.74 3.49 15.01
CA GLY A 28 -7.57 3.40 13.57
C GLY A 28 -6.98 2.07 13.09
N THR A 29 -7.44 1.62 11.92
CA THR A 29 -6.83 0.49 11.20
C THR A 29 -5.88 1.04 10.14
N ARG A 30 -4.60 0.65 10.19
CA ARG A 30 -3.66 1.02 9.14
C ARG A 30 -4.13 0.46 7.80
N SER A 31 -3.94 1.25 6.76
CA SER A 31 -4.27 0.88 5.38
C SER A 31 -5.77 0.66 5.11
N ALA A 32 -6.65 1.17 5.97
CA ALA A 32 -8.09 1.15 5.77
C ALA A 32 -8.71 2.53 6.02
N TRP A 33 -9.67 2.90 5.18
CA TRP A 33 -10.34 4.21 5.21
C TRP A 33 -11.81 4.12 4.87
N ASP A 34 -12.60 4.99 5.49
CA ASP A 34 -14.03 5.13 5.26
C ASP A 34 -14.32 6.41 4.47
N TYR A 35 -15.16 6.32 3.43
CA TYR A 35 -15.55 7.47 2.62
C TYR A 35 -16.77 8.17 3.25
N GLY A 36 -16.62 9.47 3.53
CA GLY A 36 -17.70 10.33 4.02
C GLY A 36 -18.66 10.78 2.91
N PRO A 37 -19.64 11.66 3.22
CA PRO A 37 -20.68 12.07 2.27
C PRO A 37 -20.15 12.65 0.95
N LEU A 38 -19.16 13.54 1.00
CA LEU A 38 -18.57 14.09 -0.24
C LEU A 38 -17.63 13.08 -0.91
N GLY A 39 -17.01 12.20 -0.13
CA GLY A 39 -16.11 11.18 -0.64
C GLY A 39 -16.83 10.10 -1.43
N VAL A 40 -18.00 9.65 -0.97
CA VAL A 40 -18.80 8.66 -1.70
C VAL A 40 -19.31 9.23 -3.01
N GLU A 41 -19.81 10.47 -3.02
CA GLU A 41 -20.25 11.15 -4.26
C GLU A 41 -19.10 11.31 -5.26
N LEU A 42 -17.92 11.76 -4.79
CA LEU A 42 -16.74 11.87 -5.65
C LEU A 42 -16.32 10.50 -6.21
N LYS A 43 -16.24 9.48 -5.36
CA LYS A 43 -15.85 8.12 -5.76
C LYS A 43 -16.82 7.54 -6.79
N GLU A 44 -18.12 7.67 -6.57
CA GLU A 44 -19.13 7.15 -7.51
C GLU A 44 -19.15 7.93 -8.82
N ASN A 45 -18.94 9.25 -8.81
CA ASN A 45 -18.80 10.04 -10.03
C ASN A 45 -17.60 9.60 -10.87
N ILE A 46 -16.45 9.34 -10.24
CA ILE A 46 -15.26 8.81 -10.92
C ILE A 46 -15.54 7.43 -11.53
N LYS A 47 -16.13 6.51 -10.75
CA LYS A 47 -16.48 5.15 -11.22
C LYS A 47 -17.43 5.21 -12.43
N ARG A 48 -18.48 6.02 -12.36
CA ARG A 48 -19.45 6.19 -13.45
C ARG A 48 -18.80 6.77 -14.70
N GLN A 49 -17.95 7.79 -14.55
CA GLN A 49 -17.26 8.40 -15.68
C GLN A 49 -16.29 7.42 -16.35
N TRP A 50 -15.55 6.63 -15.55
CA TRP A 50 -14.67 5.58 -16.06
C TRP A 50 -15.47 4.51 -16.80
N TRP A 51 -16.54 3.98 -16.19
CA TRP A 51 -17.39 2.96 -16.80
C TRP A 51 -17.99 3.42 -18.12
N ARG A 52 -18.48 4.66 -18.14
CA ARG A 52 -19.01 5.26 -19.36
C ARG A 52 -17.97 5.25 -20.48
N THR A 53 -16.78 5.78 -20.18
CA THR A 53 -15.71 6.01 -21.15
C THR A 53 -15.06 4.71 -21.63
N MET A 54 -14.77 3.80 -20.71
CA MET A 54 -13.99 2.58 -20.99
C MET A 54 -14.85 1.39 -21.38
N VAL A 55 -16.10 1.33 -20.94
CA VAL A 55 -16.97 0.17 -21.19
C VAL A 55 -18.07 0.55 -22.17
N THR A 56 -19.00 1.43 -21.79
CA THR A 56 -20.21 1.64 -22.60
C THR A 56 -20.01 2.46 -23.88
N SER A 57 -18.92 3.22 -23.97
CA SER A 57 -18.58 4.03 -25.17
C SER A 57 -17.63 3.32 -26.13
N ARG A 58 -17.27 2.06 -25.85
CA ARG A 58 -16.36 1.25 -26.66
C ARG A 58 -17.04 -0.04 -27.08
N ASP A 59 -16.84 -0.44 -28.32
CA ASP A 59 -17.44 -1.67 -28.86
C ASP A 59 -16.60 -2.92 -28.55
N ASP A 60 -15.40 -2.74 -27.96
CA ASP A 60 -14.42 -3.79 -27.71
C ASP A 60 -14.20 -4.13 -26.23
N VAL A 61 -15.03 -3.60 -25.32
CA VAL A 61 -14.96 -3.86 -23.88
C VAL A 61 -16.32 -4.25 -23.33
N VAL A 62 -16.37 -5.36 -22.59
CA VAL A 62 -17.60 -5.86 -21.94
C VAL A 62 -17.53 -5.69 -20.43
N GLY A 63 -18.65 -5.29 -19.83
CA GLY A 63 -18.77 -5.20 -18.38
C GLY A 63 -18.92 -6.58 -17.74
N LEU A 64 -18.24 -6.80 -16.61
CA LEU A 64 -18.32 -8.01 -15.80
C LEU A 64 -18.25 -7.63 -14.32
N ASP A 65 -18.99 -8.36 -13.47
CA ASP A 65 -18.88 -8.28 -12.01
C ASP A 65 -18.60 -9.69 -11.47
N SER A 66 -17.49 -9.86 -10.76
CA SER A 66 -16.96 -11.16 -10.31
C SER A 66 -16.92 -11.22 -8.78
N SER A 67 -16.93 -12.43 -8.22
CA SER A 67 -16.75 -12.61 -6.78
C SER A 67 -15.34 -12.20 -6.33
N VAL A 68 -15.25 -11.65 -5.11
CA VAL A 68 -13.97 -11.27 -4.47
C VAL A 68 -13.24 -12.50 -3.92
N ILE A 69 -13.98 -13.44 -3.33
CA ILE A 69 -13.43 -14.71 -2.86
C ILE A 69 -13.46 -15.69 -4.03
N LEU A 70 -12.28 -16.19 -4.40
CA LEU A 70 -12.10 -17.12 -5.51
C LEU A 70 -11.45 -18.43 -5.02
N PRO A 71 -11.75 -19.58 -5.65
CA PRO A 71 -11.09 -20.85 -5.32
C PRO A 71 -9.58 -20.76 -5.50
N THR A 72 -8.81 -21.41 -4.61
CA THR A 72 -7.33 -21.39 -4.59
C THR A 72 -6.70 -21.69 -5.95
N LYS A 73 -7.26 -22.66 -6.70
CA LYS A 73 -6.78 -23.04 -8.04
C LYS A 73 -6.71 -21.87 -9.02
N THR A 74 -7.52 -20.84 -8.85
CA THR A 74 -7.50 -19.61 -9.67
C THR A 74 -6.21 -18.82 -9.44
N TRP A 75 -5.78 -18.72 -8.17
CA TRP A 75 -4.57 -18.02 -7.76
C TRP A 75 -3.31 -18.83 -8.06
N GLU A 76 -3.39 -20.17 -7.98
CA GLU A 76 -2.34 -21.09 -8.46
C GLU A 76 -2.12 -20.93 -9.96
N ALA A 77 -3.19 -21.06 -10.76
CA ALA A 77 -3.10 -20.99 -12.21
C ALA A 77 -2.61 -19.63 -12.73
N SER A 78 -2.88 -18.54 -11.99
CA SER A 78 -2.37 -17.20 -12.31
C SER A 78 -0.97 -16.91 -11.74
N GLY A 79 -0.40 -17.81 -10.93
CA GLY A 79 0.93 -17.67 -10.33
C GLY A 79 1.02 -16.80 -9.09
N HIS A 80 -0.09 -16.20 -8.62
CA HIS A 80 -0.09 -15.27 -7.48
C HIS A 80 0.37 -15.93 -6.16
N LEU A 81 0.20 -17.25 -6.02
CA LEU A 81 0.69 -17.94 -4.82
C LEU A 81 2.21 -17.91 -4.68
N ASP A 82 2.94 -17.87 -5.79
CA ASP A 82 4.40 -17.92 -5.82
C ASP A 82 5.03 -16.54 -5.99
N THR A 83 4.38 -15.64 -6.73
CA THR A 83 5.01 -14.38 -7.19
C THR A 83 4.49 -13.12 -6.49
N PHE A 84 3.31 -13.16 -5.87
CA PHE A 84 2.75 -11.99 -5.18
C PHE A 84 3.35 -11.84 -3.77
N THR A 85 4.66 -11.60 -3.71
CA THR A 85 5.43 -11.55 -2.47
C THR A 85 6.24 -10.26 -2.37
N ASP A 86 6.28 -9.69 -1.17
CA ASP A 86 7.18 -8.60 -0.81
C ASP A 86 8.36 -9.11 0.04
N PRO A 87 9.58 -8.57 -0.10
CA PRO A 87 10.71 -8.97 0.72
C PRO A 87 10.60 -8.34 2.12
N LEU A 88 10.30 -9.14 3.13
CA LEU A 88 10.13 -8.67 4.51
C LEU A 88 11.38 -8.96 5.36
N THR A 89 11.86 -7.96 6.10
CA THR A 89 12.93 -8.09 7.10
C THR A 89 12.45 -7.63 8.48
N GLU A 90 13.05 -8.17 9.54
CA GLU A 90 12.77 -7.83 10.93
C GLU A 90 13.98 -7.17 11.58
N CYS A 91 13.75 -6.08 12.30
CA CYS A 91 14.78 -5.48 13.14
C CYS A 91 15.00 -6.35 14.39
N GLN A 92 16.18 -6.93 14.55
CA GLN A 92 16.50 -7.83 15.67
C GLN A 92 16.51 -7.14 17.05
N SER A 93 16.46 -5.79 17.08
CA SER A 93 16.45 -5.01 18.32
C SER A 93 15.04 -4.64 18.80
N CYS A 94 14.10 -4.35 17.89
CA CYS A 94 12.74 -3.93 18.25
C CYS A 94 11.63 -4.84 17.69
N HIS A 95 12.00 -5.89 16.97
CA HIS A 95 11.13 -6.90 16.37
C HIS A 95 10.04 -6.34 15.43
N LYS A 96 10.19 -5.10 14.98
CA LYS A 96 9.32 -4.55 13.94
C LYS A 96 9.76 -5.03 12.57
N ARG A 97 8.77 -5.37 11.76
CA ARG A 97 8.95 -5.85 10.39
C ARG A 97 8.73 -4.71 9.40
N PHE A 98 9.52 -4.73 8.35
CA PHE A 98 9.53 -3.73 7.29
C PHE A 98 9.77 -4.41 5.95
N ARG A 99 9.29 -3.80 4.88
CA ARG A 99 9.70 -4.23 3.54
C ARG A 99 11.12 -3.74 3.28
N ALA A 100 11.98 -4.66 2.86
CA ALA A 100 13.40 -4.41 2.65
C ALA A 100 13.64 -3.42 1.51
N ASP A 101 12.88 -3.55 0.42
CA ASP A 101 12.90 -2.65 -0.74
C ASP A 101 12.64 -1.19 -0.32
N HIS A 102 11.58 -0.92 0.44
CA HIS A 102 11.24 0.43 0.91
C HIS A 102 12.34 1.03 1.80
N LEU A 103 13.01 0.20 2.61
CA LEU A 103 14.12 0.63 3.45
C LEU A 103 15.32 1.05 2.60
N GLN A 104 15.64 0.27 1.58
CA GLN A 104 16.73 0.52 0.64
C GLN A 104 16.43 1.75 -0.24
N GLU A 105 15.22 1.84 -0.82
CA GLU A 105 14.74 2.96 -1.62
C GLU A 105 14.82 4.30 -0.85
N ALA A 106 14.40 4.31 0.42
CA ALA A 106 14.43 5.51 1.25
C ALA A 106 15.87 6.02 1.50
N VAL A 107 16.86 5.13 1.52
CA VAL A 107 18.28 5.48 1.64
C VAL A 107 18.87 5.86 0.28
N ALA A 108 18.53 5.13 -0.78
CA ALA A 108 18.95 5.42 -2.14
C ALA A 108 18.52 6.82 -2.58
N ALA A 109 17.25 7.17 -2.36
CA ALA A 109 16.71 8.50 -2.63
C ALA A 109 17.43 9.62 -1.87
N LYS A 110 17.85 9.37 -0.62
CA LYS A 110 18.60 10.35 0.18
C LYS A 110 20.05 10.51 -0.26
N LYS A 111 20.65 9.44 -0.80
CA LYS A 111 22.06 9.41 -1.23
C LYS A 111 22.24 9.66 -2.72
N GLY A 112 21.16 9.75 -3.49
CA GLY A 112 21.20 9.89 -4.95
C GLY A 112 21.75 8.64 -5.63
N ILE A 113 21.41 7.45 -5.13
CA ILE A 113 21.77 6.16 -5.73
C ILE A 113 20.65 5.75 -6.69
N ASP A 114 20.99 5.44 -7.94
CA ASP A 114 20.00 5.10 -8.98
C ASP A 114 19.33 3.75 -8.75
N ASN A 115 20.09 2.75 -8.29
CA ASN A 115 19.57 1.42 -7.99
C ASN A 115 19.45 1.22 -6.46
N ALA A 116 18.22 1.04 -5.98
CA ALA A 116 17.96 0.83 -4.56
C ALA A 116 18.59 -0.48 -4.04
N ASP A 117 18.68 -1.51 -4.88
CA ASP A 117 19.21 -2.82 -4.49
C ASP A 117 20.71 -2.79 -4.13
N ASP A 118 21.43 -1.77 -4.61
CA ASP A 118 22.86 -1.56 -4.29
C ASP A 118 23.05 -1.09 -2.83
N VAL A 119 21.99 -0.68 -2.15
CA VAL A 119 22.04 -0.30 -0.74
C VAL A 119 22.01 -1.55 0.13
N ALA A 120 23.13 -1.86 0.80
CA ALA A 120 23.17 -2.94 1.77
C ALA A 120 22.26 -2.62 2.97
N LEU A 121 21.39 -3.58 3.35
CA LEU A 121 20.53 -3.49 4.54
C LEU A 121 21.31 -3.17 5.83
N ALA A 122 22.58 -3.59 5.91
CA ALA A 122 23.46 -3.29 7.04
C ALA A 122 23.65 -1.77 7.25
N ASP A 123 23.62 -0.98 6.18
CA ASP A 123 23.78 0.48 6.22
C ASP A 123 22.48 1.22 6.54
N VAL A 124 21.35 0.51 6.53
CA VAL A 124 20.04 1.10 6.80
C VAL A 124 19.77 1.11 8.30
N ALA A 125 19.49 2.30 8.84
CA ALA A 125 19.03 2.46 10.21
C ALA A 125 17.56 2.10 10.33
N CYS A 126 17.20 1.34 11.35
CA CYS A 126 15.81 1.04 11.67
C CYS A 126 15.02 2.35 11.88
N PRO A 127 13.94 2.60 11.12
CA PRO A 127 13.18 3.84 11.24
C PRO A 127 12.42 3.95 12.56
N ASN A 128 12.32 2.85 13.32
CA ASN A 128 11.65 2.84 14.61
C ASN A 128 12.59 3.06 15.81
N CYS A 129 13.76 2.43 15.84
CA CYS A 129 14.66 2.46 17.01
C CYS A 129 16.09 2.94 16.70
N GLY A 130 16.42 3.21 15.44
CA GLY A 130 17.73 3.72 15.02
C GLY A 130 18.85 2.67 14.91
N THR A 131 18.62 1.43 15.35
CA THR A 131 19.61 0.34 15.26
C THR A 131 20.02 0.09 13.81
N ARG A 132 21.33 -0.07 13.55
CA ARG A 132 21.92 -0.41 12.24
C ARG A 132 22.52 -1.81 12.27
N GLY A 133 22.60 -2.46 11.12
CA GLY A 133 23.25 -3.78 10.99
C GLY A 133 22.54 -4.97 11.63
N ALA A 134 21.46 -4.75 12.38
CA ALA A 134 20.74 -5.79 13.13
C ALA A 134 19.40 -6.14 12.45
N TRP A 135 19.49 -6.67 11.23
CA TRP A 135 18.36 -7.08 10.40
C TRP A 135 18.38 -8.59 10.18
N THR A 136 17.21 -9.24 10.13
CA THR A 136 17.13 -10.59 9.60
C THR A 136 17.29 -10.58 8.08
N GLU A 137 17.69 -11.71 7.50
CA GLU A 137 17.65 -11.86 6.04
C GLU A 137 16.22 -11.62 5.52
N PRO A 138 16.05 -10.84 4.43
CA PRO A 138 14.76 -10.66 3.79
C PRO A 138 14.17 -12.00 3.35
N ARG A 139 12.89 -12.21 3.66
CA ARG A 139 12.15 -13.40 3.22
C ARG A 139 10.92 -12.98 2.42
N PRO A 140 10.54 -13.75 1.38
CA PRO A 140 9.32 -13.47 0.65
C PRO A 140 8.12 -13.64 1.58
N PHE A 141 7.27 -12.62 1.63
CA PHE A 141 5.99 -12.64 2.35
C PHE A 141 4.87 -12.46 1.34
N ASN A 142 4.00 -13.47 1.20
CA ASN A 142 2.89 -13.41 0.26
C ASN A 142 1.83 -12.39 0.73
N GLY A 143 1.45 -11.47 -0.16
CA GLY A 143 0.49 -10.40 0.12
C GLY A 143 -0.98 -10.82 0.05
N MET A 144 -1.29 -12.05 -0.37
CA MET A 144 -2.65 -12.57 -0.46
C MET A 144 -3.25 -12.76 0.93
N LEU A 145 -4.49 -12.32 1.10
CA LEU A 145 -5.28 -12.66 2.28
C LEU A 145 -5.78 -14.09 2.18
N LYS A 146 -5.41 -14.93 3.14
CA LYS A 146 -5.95 -16.28 3.29
C LYS A 146 -7.20 -16.21 4.17
N THR A 147 -8.33 -16.65 3.61
CA THR A 147 -9.63 -16.77 4.28
C THR A 147 -9.97 -18.21 4.58
#